data_AF-A0A2T4TSH3-F1
#
_entry.id   AF-A0A2T4TSH3-F1
#
_cell.length_a   1.000
_cell.length_b   1.000
_cell.length_c   1.000
_cell.angle_alpha   90.00
_cell.angle_beta   90.00
_cell.angle_gamma   90.00
#
_symmetry.space_group_name_H-M   'P 1'
#
loop_
_entity.id
_entity.type
_entity.pdbx_description
1 polymer ?
#
loop_
_entity_poly.entity_id
_entity_poly.type
_entity_poly.pdbx_seq_one_letter_code
_entity_poly.pdbx_strand_id
1 'polypeptide(L)'
;MKRIKSILFAIAMLLATPAFFTSCQEDAPEINYTMNVSVINDFTKVVEAINNGFLKNEEAIKKLTEAIDKMNADQQTKLQAIIDVLTSVNATLETKLAAIEAAMKAQTLTLESKLTLLETAIKNQTLKQEELAGKLITAIENLQGDMQEKIAAIAEAINNVNTTLQSKLALIEGAITAQTLSLEAKLALIEAAIKALPDYSSQLAAIQTAIENLPDYGDKIAAIEAAIKAMPNYSDKFDAVVAALNAMKTQIEALGTGQADIVTAINNTTAAINSLIAAVNSGNADTAAALAQIIQKLEELKEKIGNGGGGVTPPTPQPTMEYVDLGLSVKWATCNLGATKPSDYGHYYAWGETMVKADYSWNTYKWGTKSNITKYNDSDSKTVLDPEDDVATAKLGTPWRMPTAEEIKELIGVCTWKWTKKNGVAGYEVKGTNGNVIFLPAAGCREGFESQDIRTIGYYWSSSLSDVPGGVCARYLFFNSNDQNRIFVDRYKGFPIRPVRQ
;
A
#
# COMPACT_ATOMS: atom_id res chain seq x y z
N MET A 1 -82.10 -59.53 -22.19
CA MET A 1 -81.71 -60.60 -23.12
C MET A 1 -80.41 -61.21 -22.63
N LYS A 2 -80.42 -62.54 -22.41
CA LYS A 2 -79.33 -63.54 -22.31
C LYS A 2 -78.10 -63.18 -21.42
N ARG A 3 -78.00 -63.69 -20.19
CA ARG A 3 -77.51 -65.05 -19.78
C ARG A 3 -76.13 -65.35 -20.38
N ILE A 4 -75.12 -65.67 -19.57
CA ILE A 4 -74.76 -67.04 -19.07
C ILE A 4 -73.79 -66.83 -17.89
N LYS A 5 -74.15 -67.18 -16.64
CA LYS A 5 -73.88 -68.44 -15.89
C LYS A 5 -72.40 -68.62 -15.52
N SER A 6 -71.99 -69.18 -14.39
CA SER A 6 -72.55 -69.69 -13.12
C SER A 6 -71.28 -70.25 -12.40
N ILE A 7 -71.12 -70.32 -11.08
CA ILE A 7 -71.66 -71.35 -10.19
C ILE A 7 -71.13 -70.98 -8.79
N LEU A 8 -72.06 -70.78 -7.85
CA LEU A 8 -71.83 -70.97 -6.42
C LEU A 8 -71.70 -72.47 -6.16
N PHE A 9 -70.77 -72.88 -5.30
CA PHE A 9 -70.95 -74.11 -4.53
C PHE A 9 -70.46 -73.91 -3.09
N ALA A 10 -71.41 -74.00 -2.16
CA ALA A 10 -71.20 -74.22 -0.74
C ALA A 10 -71.00 -75.72 -0.47
N ILE A 11 -70.44 -76.06 0.71
CA ILE A 11 -70.52 -77.30 1.54
C ILE A 11 -69.21 -77.33 2.36
N ALA A 12 -69.21 -76.95 3.65
CA ALA A 12 -69.58 -77.71 4.85
C ALA A 12 -68.49 -78.68 5.37
N MET A 13 -68.10 -78.44 6.64
CA MET A 13 -67.48 -79.29 7.68
C MET A 13 -66.86 -80.64 7.28
N LEU A 14 -65.60 -80.90 7.69
CA LEU A 14 -65.27 -81.97 8.66
C LEU A 14 -63.84 -81.87 9.22
N LEU A 15 -63.73 -82.37 10.46
CA LEU A 15 -62.62 -82.48 11.41
C LEU A 15 -61.33 -83.14 10.88
N ALA A 16 -60.16 -82.68 11.37
CA ALA A 16 -59.15 -83.49 12.10
C ALA A 16 -57.75 -82.82 12.12
N THR A 17 -57.04 -83.03 13.23
CA THR A 17 -55.73 -82.55 13.67
C THR A 17 -54.52 -83.08 12.86
N PRO A 18 -53.27 -82.59 13.08
CA PRO A 18 -52.32 -82.24 12.03
C PRO A 18 -51.31 -83.35 11.68
N ALA A 19 -50.72 -83.25 10.49
CA ALA A 19 -49.47 -83.92 10.17
C ALA A 19 -48.61 -83.00 9.28
N PHE A 20 -47.39 -82.74 9.76
CA PHE A 20 -46.36 -81.95 9.11
C PHE A 20 -45.96 -82.56 7.76
N PHE A 21 -45.98 -81.74 6.70
CA PHE A 21 -45.19 -81.97 5.49
C PHE A 21 -44.49 -80.68 5.12
N THR A 22 -43.16 -80.69 5.22
CA THR A 22 -42.28 -79.64 4.70
C THR A 22 -42.16 -79.83 3.19
N SER A 23 -42.79 -78.96 2.40
CA SER A 23 -42.55 -78.85 0.97
C SER A 23 -41.85 -77.53 0.68
N CYS A 24 -40.65 -77.60 0.10
CA CYS A 24 -39.92 -76.45 -0.43
C CYS A 24 -40.78 -75.73 -1.47
N GLN A 25 -41.01 -74.43 -1.25
CA GLN A 25 -41.62 -73.53 -2.22
C GLN A 25 -40.47 -72.89 -3.00
N GLU A 26 -40.40 -73.16 -4.30
CA GLU A 26 -39.45 -72.51 -5.21
C GLU A 26 -40.04 -71.15 -5.57
N ASP A 27 -39.54 -70.10 -4.92
CA ASP A 27 -39.98 -68.72 -5.19
C ASP A 27 -39.40 -68.23 -6.53
N ALA A 28 -40.28 -67.69 -7.38
CA ALA A 28 -39.88 -67.05 -8.64
C ALA A 28 -38.89 -65.90 -8.36
N PRO A 29 -37.84 -65.71 -9.18
CA PRO A 29 -36.82 -64.71 -8.90
C PRO A 29 -37.44 -63.31 -8.84
N GLU A 30 -37.26 -62.68 -7.68
CA GLU A 30 -37.68 -61.32 -7.41
C GLU A 30 -36.79 -60.36 -8.23
N ILE A 31 -37.31 -59.85 -9.35
CA ILE A 31 -36.59 -58.89 -10.18
C ILE A 31 -36.75 -57.49 -9.54
N ASN A 32 -35.81 -57.17 -8.66
CA ASN A 32 -35.69 -55.85 -8.04
C ASN A 32 -35.11 -54.84 -9.06
N TYR A 33 -35.98 -54.03 -9.67
CA TYR A 33 -35.55 -52.87 -10.45
C TYR A 33 -35.42 -51.65 -9.53
N THR A 34 -34.20 -51.14 -9.36
CA THR A 34 -33.98 -49.83 -8.73
C THR A 34 -34.26 -48.74 -9.76
N MET A 35 -35.42 -48.08 -9.69
CA MET A 35 -35.65 -46.83 -10.42
C MET A 35 -34.88 -45.69 -9.74
N ASN A 36 -33.68 -45.39 -10.26
CA ASN A 36 -32.99 -44.14 -9.93
C ASN A 36 -33.66 -43.00 -10.70
N VAL A 37 -34.56 -42.26 -10.04
CA VAL A 37 -35.15 -41.05 -10.60
C VAL A 37 -34.22 -39.86 -10.31
N SER A 38 -33.39 -39.52 -11.28
CA SER A 38 -32.63 -38.27 -11.27
C SER A 38 -33.56 -37.13 -11.70
N VAL A 39 -34.04 -36.32 -10.75
CA VAL A 39 -34.73 -35.06 -11.11
C VAL A 39 -33.67 -34.04 -11.52
N ILE A 40 -33.31 -34.03 -12.80
CA ILE A 40 -32.56 -32.92 -13.38
C ILE A 40 -33.58 -31.81 -13.59
N ASN A 41 -33.45 -30.72 -12.85
CA ASN A 41 -34.31 -29.55 -13.02
C ASN A 41 -33.88 -28.82 -14.30
N ASP A 42 -34.27 -29.33 -15.47
CA ASP A 42 -34.08 -28.62 -16.73
C ASP A 42 -35.17 -27.55 -16.88
N PHE A 43 -34.82 -26.34 -17.32
CA PHE A 43 -35.76 -25.22 -17.39
C PHE A 43 -36.88 -25.43 -18.43
N THR A 44 -36.85 -26.53 -19.19
CA THR A 44 -37.63 -26.76 -20.41
C THR A 44 -39.13 -26.61 -20.17
N LYS A 45 -39.68 -27.27 -19.14
CA LYS A 45 -41.13 -27.23 -18.87
C LYS A 45 -41.62 -25.86 -18.43
N VAL A 46 -40.81 -25.12 -17.68
CA VAL A 46 -41.16 -23.76 -17.22
C VAL A 46 -41.08 -22.79 -18.40
N VAL A 47 -40.04 -22.91 -19.22
CA VAL A 47 -39.85 -22.14 -20.46
C VAL A 47 -40.98 -22.38 -21.47
N GLU A 48 -41.38 -23.64 -21.69
CA GLU A 48 -42.51 -24.00 -22.55
C GLU A 48 -43.82 -23.39 -22.06
N ALA A 49 -44.08 -23.44 -20.75
CA ALA A 49 -45.28 -22.86 -20.17
C ALA A 49 -45.34 -21.33 -20.32
N ILE A 50 -44.19 -20.64 -20.25
CA ILE A 50 -44.11 -19.20 -20.49
C ILE A 50 -44.32 -18.88 -21.97
N ASN A 51 -43.63 -19.58 -22.88
CA ASN A 51 -43.75 -19.39 -24.32
C ASN A 51 -45.19 -19.58 -24.82
N ASN A 52 -45.91 -20.55 -24.25
CA ASN A 52 -47.32 -20.81 -24.57
C ASN A 52 -48.29 -19.85 -23.85
N GLY A 53 -47.78 -18.92 -23.05
CA GLY A 53 -48.57 -17.91 -22.34
C GLY A 53 -49.34 -18.44 -21.13
N PHE A 54 -49.10 -19.67 -20.68
CA PHE A 54 -49.71 -20.25 -19.47
C PHE A 54 -49.15 -19.66 -18.17
N LEU A 55 -47.91 -19.15 -18.22
CA LEU A 55 -47.22 -18.51 -17.10
C LEU A 55 -46.67 -17.17 -17.59
N LYS A 56 -47.13 -16.05 -17.00
CA LYS A 56 -46.68 -14.71 -17.38
C LYS A 56 -46.15 -13.94 -16.19
N ASN A 57 -45.21 -13.03 -16.45
CA ASN A 57 -44.71 -12.03 -15.50
C ASN A 57 -44.21 -12.63 -14.16
N GLU A 58 -44.82 -12.23 -13.04
CA GLU A 58 -44.33 -12.48 -11.68
C GLU A 58 -44.36 -13.95 -11.27
N GLU A 59 -45.36 -14.73 -11.71
CA GLU A 59 -45.43 -16.16 -11.39
C GLU A 59 -44.36 -16.96 -12.14
N ALA A 60 -44.06 -16.57 -13.38
CA ALA A 60 -42.99 -17.14 -14.18
C ALA A 60 -41.62 -16.88 -13.51
N ILE A 61 -41.36 -15.63 -13.14
CA ILE A 61 -40.12 -15.23 -12.44
C ILE A 61 -39.97 -16.02 -11.14
N LYS A 62 -41.02 -16.10 -10.32
CA LYS A 62 -40.98 -16.83 -9.04
C LYS A 62 -40.64 -18.32 -9.24
N LYS A 63 -41.31 -18.99 -10.18
CA LYS A 63 -41.05 -20.43 -10.44
C LYS A 63 -39.65 -20.67 -10.99
N LEU A 64 -39.15 -19.78 -11.85
CA LEU A 64 -37.78 -19.84 -12.35
C LEU A 64 -36.75 -19.60 -11.22
N THR A 65 -36.98 -18.61 -10.35
CA THR A 65 -36.11 -18.35 -9.18
C THR A 65 -36.06 -19.55 -8.26
N GLU A 66 -37.22 -20.12 -7.90
CA GLU A 66 -37.27 -21.34 -7.08
C GLU A 66 -36.56 -22.51 -7.75
N ALA A 67 -36.68 -22.64 -9.08
CA ALA A 67 -36.00 -23.68 -9.83
C ALA A 67 -34.47 -23.51 -9.80
N ILE A 68 -33.96 -22.28 -9.95
CA ILE A 68 -32.53 -21.96 -9.83
C ILE A 68 -32.01 -22.29 -8.42
N ASP A 69 -32.75 -21.88 -7.40
CA ASP A 69 -32.33 -22.07 -6.00
C ASP A 69 -32.39 -23.53 -5.54
N LYS A 70 -33.38 -24.29 -6.01
CA LYS A 70 -33.50 -25.74 -5.74
C LYS A 70 -32.60 -26.59 -6.63
N MET A 71 -31.97 -26.02 -7.67
CA MET A 71 -31.09 -26.77 -8.56
C MET A 71 -29.86 -27.24 -7.78
N ASN A 72 -29.73 -28.56 -7.63
CA ASN A 72 -28.58 -29.18 -6.99
C ASN A 72 -27.43 -29.38 -8.00
N ALA A 73 -26.85 -28.27 -8.44
CA ALA A 73 -25.73 -28.23 -9.38
C ALA A 73 -24.75 -27.11 -9.01
N ASP A 74 -23.52 -27.17 -9.54
CA ASP A 74 -22.53 -26.11 -9.36
C ASP A 74 -22.93 -24.80 -10.07
N GLN A 75 -22.23 -23.70 -9.75
CA GLN A 75 -22.50 -22.37 -10.32
C GLN A 75 -22.44 -22.36 -11.85
N GLN A 76 -21.46 -23.07 -12.42
CA GLN A 76 -21.23 -23.10 -13.86
C GLN A 76 -22.39 -23.78 -14.59
N THR A 77 -22.88 -24.90 -14.05
CA THR A 77 -24.02 -25.64 -14.59
C THR A 77 -25.31 -24.83 -14.47
N LYS A 78 -25.55 -24.19 -13.32
CA LYS A 78 -26.69 -23.29 -13.14
C LYS A 78 -26.67 -22.14 -14.14
N LEU A 79 -25.51 -21.50 -14.29
CA LEU A 79 -25.31 -20.38 -15.21
C LEU A 79 -25.53 -20.80 -16.67
N GLN A 80 -24.94 -21.93 -17.08
CA GLN A 80 -25.06 -22.45 -18.44
C GLN A 80 -26.52 -22.75 -18.81
N ALA A 81 -27.27 -23.37 -17.91
CA ALA A 81 -28.67 -23.69 -18.14
C ALA A 81 -29.53 -22.42 -18.39
N ILE A 82 -29.17 -21.29 -17.79
CA ILE A 82 -29.85 -20.01 -18.06
C ILE A 82 -29.36 -19.37 -19.36
N ILE A 83 -28.05 -19.44 -19.66
CA ILE A 83 -27.49 -18.99 -20.93
C ILE A 83 -28.11 -19.73 -22.12
N ASP A 84 -28.40 -21.03 -21.98
CA ASP A 84 -29.09 -21.83 -23.00
C ASP A 84 -30.49 -21.27 -23.29
N VAL A 85 -31.21 -20.79 -22.27
CA VAL A 85 -32.51 -20.10 -22.45
C VAL A 85 -32.33 -18.76 -23.19
N LEU A 86 -31.28 -17.99 -22.86
CA LEU A 86 -31.00 -16.70 -23.51
C LEU A 86 -30.61 -16.85 -24.99
N THR A 87 -29.89 -17.91 -25.31
CA THR A 87 -29.39 -18.17 -26.67
C THR A 87 -30.38 -18.98 -27.53
N SER A 88 -31.36 -19.63 -26.91
CA SER A 88 -32.40 -20.39 -27.62
C SER A 88 -33.18 -19.52 -28.61
N VAL A 89 -33.32 -20.03 -29.83
CA VAL A 89 -34.17 -19.45 -30.88
C VAL A 89 -35.66 -19.69 -30.61
N ASN A 90 -35.99 -20.68 -29.77
CA ASN A 90 -37.35 -21.05 -29.42
C ASN A 90 -37.87 -20.30 -28.18
N ALA A 91 -37.02 -19.58 -27.45
CA ALA A 91 -37.42 -18.76 -26.32
C ALA A 91 -37.88 -17.38 -26.78
N THR A 92 -39.07 -16.95 -26.35
CA THR A 92 -39.55 -15.58 -26.61
C THR A 92 -38.75 -14.56 -25.82
N LEU A 93 -38.79 -13.28 -26.22
CA LEU A 93 -38.15 -12.20 -25.46
C LEU A 93 -38.68 -12.11 -24.02
N GLU A 94 -39.98 -12.31 -23.82
CA GLU A 94 -40.61 -12.34 -22.50
C GLU A 94 -39.99 -13.44 -21.62
N THR A 95 -39.81 -14.64 -22.17
CA THR A 95 -39.17 -15.76 -21.46
C THR A 95 -37.71 -15.46 -21.11
N LYS A 96 -36.96 -14.84 -22.02
CA LYS A 96 -35.56 -14.46 -21.77
C LYS A 96 -35.44 -13.41 -20.67
N LEU A 97 -36.29 -12.38 -20.70
CA LEU A 97 -36.33 -11.35 -19.66
C LEU A 97 -36.75 -11.92 -18.29
N ALA A 98 -37.73 -12.83 -18.26
CA ALA A 98 -38.13 -13.52 -17.04
C ALA A 98 -37.00 -14.38 -16.45
N ALA A 99 -36.20 -15.03 -17.29
CA ALA A 99 -35.04 -15.80 -16.86
C ALA A 99 -33.93 -14.90 -16.28
N ILE A 100 -33.67 -13.75 -16.88
CA ILE A 100 -32.71 -12.75 -16.34
C ILE A 100 -33.19 -12.28 -14.96
N GLU A 101 -34.45 -11.88 -14.85
CA GLU A 101 -35.03 -11.38 -13.60
C GLU A 101 -35.00 -12.45 -12.50
N ALA A 102 -35.32 -13.70 -12.87
CA ALA A 102 -35.27 -14.83 -11.96
C ALA A 102 -33.85 -15.11 -11.45
N ALA A 103 -32.85 -15.00 -12.32
CA ALA A 103 -31.44 -15.14 -11.98
C ALA A 103 -30.95 -14.03 -11.03
N MET A 104 -31.42 -12.79 -11.20
CA MET A 104 -31.06 -11.71 -10.29
C MET A 104 -31.62 -11.94 -8.88
N LYS A 105 -32.84 -12.47 -8.79
CA LYS A 105 -33.51 -12.79 -7.51
C LYS A 105 -33.01 -14.08 -6.86
N ALA A 106 -32.39 -14.98 -7.61
CA ALA A 106 -31.89 -16.25 -7.09
C ALA A 106 -30.83 -16.03 -6.02
N GLN A 107 -30.97 -16.75 -4.91
CA GLN A 107 -30.10 -16.62 -3.74
C GLN A 107 -28.84 -17.49 -3.85
N THR A 108 -28.93 -18.58 -4.61
CA THR A 108 -27.84 -19.55 -4.74
C THR A 108 -26.86 -19.19 -5.85
N LEU A 109 -27.11 -18.17 -6.67
CA LEU A 109 -26.17 -17.68 -7.68
C LEU A 109 -25.24 -16.62 -7.10
N THR A 110 -23.94 -16.73 -7.39
CA THR A 110 -22.96 -15.70 -7.02
C THR A 110 -23.17 -14.41 -7.82
N LEU A 111 -22.76 -13.27 -7.24
CA LEU A 111 -22.85 -11.98 -7.92
C LEU A 111 -22.02 -11.96 -9.21
N GLU A 112 -20.86 -12.62 -9.24
CA GLU A 112 -20.03 -12.79 -10.44
C GLU A 112 -20.76 -13.55 -11.54
N SER A 113 -21.43 -14.66 -11.21
CA SER A 113 -22.22 -15.44 -12.17
C SER A 113 -23.38 -14.62 -12.72
N LYS A 114 -24.07 -13.86 -11.86
CA LYS A 114 -25.14 -12.93 -12.25
C LYS A 114 -24.61 -11.86 -13.22
N LEU A 115 -23.43 -11.32 -12.97
CA LEU A 115 -22.83 -10.30 -13.82
C LEU A 115 -22.45 -10.85 -15.21
N THR A 116 -21.86 -12.05 -15.25
CA THR A 116 -21.54 -12.74 -16.52
C THR A 116 -22.80 -12.98 -17.35
N LEU A 117 -23.91 -13.32 -16.70
CA LEU A 117 -25.20 -13.50 -17.35
C LEU A 117 -25.72 -12.20 -17.96
N LEU A 118 -25.64 -11.08 -17.23
CA LEU A 118 -26.07 -9.77 -17.72
C LEU A 118 -25.22 -9.29 -18.89
N GLU A 119 -23.90 -9.48 -18.83
CA GLU A 119 -23.00 -9.18 -19.96
C GLU A 119 -23.32 -10.03 -21.19
N THR A 120 -23.66 -11.30 -20.99
CA THR A 120 -24.11 -12.20 -22.06
C THR A 120 -25.44 -11.72 -22.66
N ALA A 121 -26.39 -11.31 -21.81
CA ALA A 121 -27.67 -10.76 -22.26
C ALA A 121 -27.51 -9.48 -23.08
N ILE A 122 -26.57 -8.60 -22.70
CA ILE A 122 -26.23 -7.38 -23.46
C ILE A 122 -25.60 -7.74 -24.80
N LYS A 123 -24.62 -8.65 -24.83
CA LYS A 123 -24.00 -9.14 -26.08
C LYS A 123 -25.03 -9.76 -27.03
N ASN A 124 -26.02 -10.46 -26.49
CA ASN A 124 -27.12 -11.06 -27.24
C ASN A 124 -28.26 -10.06 -27.55
N GLN A 125 -28.11 -8.78 -27.19
CA GLN A 125 -29.12 -7.73 -27.40
C GLN A 125 -30.48 -8.04 -26.75
N THR A 126 -30.49 -8.91 -25.74
CA THR A 126 -31.68 -9.24 -24.94
C THR A 126 -31.94 -8.19 -23.87
N LEU A 127 -30.86 -7.57 -23.38
CA LEU A 127 -30.89 -6.49 -22.40
C LEU A 127 -30.12 -5.30 -22.97
N LYS A 128 -30.60 -4.08 -22.75
CA LYS A 128 -29.85 -2.89 -23.12
C LYS A 128 -28.85 -2.50 -22.04
N GLN A 129 -27.82 -1.76 -22.43
CA GLN A 129 -26.75 -1.34 -21.51
C GLN A 129 -27.30 -0.50 -20.35
N GLU A 130 -28.26 0.39 -20.63
CA GLU A 130 -28.90 1.26 -19.63
C GLU A 130 -29.76 0.50 -18.60
N GLU A 131 -30.14 -0.75 -18.88
CA GLU A 131 -30.93 -1.57 -17.96
C GLU A 131 -30.06 -2.35 -16.97
N LEU A 132 -28.74 -2.34 -17.16
CA LEU A 132 -27.78 -3.13 -16.37
C LEU A 132 -27.83 -2.78 -14.89
N ALA A 133 -27.80 -1.50 -14.54
CA ALA A 133 -27.81 -1.02 -13.16
C ALA A 133 -29.08 -1.50 -12.42
N GLY A 134 -30.26 -1.38 -13.05
CA GLY A 134 -31.53 -1.85 -12.47
C GLY A 134 -31.53 -3.34 -12.13
N LYS A 135 -30.92 -4.18 -12.99
CA LYS A 135 -30.78 -5.62 -12.72
C LYS A 135 -29.80 -5.89 -11.58
N LEU A 136 -28.72 -5.12 -11.49
CA LEU A 136 -27.74 -5.24 -10.41
C LEU A 136 -28.29 -4.77 -9.06
N ILE A 137 -29.15 -3.74 -9.03
CA ILE A 137 -29.90 -3.37 -7.81
C ILE A 137 -30.68 -4.58 -7.30
N THR A 138 -31.45 -5.21 -8.19
CA THR A 138 -32.25 -6.39 -7.83
C THR A 138 -31.36 -7.52 -7.31
N ALA A 139 -30.21 -7.75 -7.95
CA ALA A 139 -29.25 -8.77 -7.51
C ALA A 139 -28.71 -8.48 -6.11
N ILE A 140 -28.31 -7.23 -5.84
CA ILE A 140 -27.74 -6.77 -4.57
C ILE A 140 -28.78 -6.83 -3.45
N GLU A 141 -30.01 -6.41 -3.72
CA GLU A 141 -31.12 -6.48 -2.75
C GLU A 141 -31.43 -7.92 -2.32
N ASN A 142 -31.19 -8.90 -3.20
CA ASN A 142 -31.43 -10.31 -2.95
C ASN A 142 -30.18 -11.11 -2.55
N LEU A 143 -29.02 -10.44 -2.35
CA LEU A 143 -27.82 -11.11 -1.83
C LEU A 143 -28.09 -11.68 -0.44
N GLN A 144 -27.64 -12.92 -0.23
CA GLN A 144 -27.65 -13.60 1.06
C GLN A 144 -26.42 -13.24 1.89
N GLY A 145 -26.44 -13.66 3.15
CA GLY A 145 -25.36 -13.43 4.10
C GLY A 145 -25.57 -12.19 4.96
N ASP A 146 -24.66 -12.02 5.93
CA ASP A 146 -24.60 -10.81 6.74
C ASP A 146 -24.10 -9.61 5.91
N MET A 147 -24.09 -8.42 6.53
CA MET A 147 -23.69 -7.20 5.83
C MET A 147 -22.24 -7.27 5.32
N GLN A 148 -21.34 -7.91 6.07
CA GLN A 148 -19.93 -8.03 5.69
C GLN A 148 -19.75 -9.00 4.53
N GLU A 149 -20.47 -10.11 4.50
CA GLU A 149 -20.49 -11.05 3.38
C GLU A 149 -21.03 -10.39 2.10
N LYS A 150 -22.10 -9.59 2.22
CA LYS A 150 -22.64 -8.82 1.08
C LYS A 150 -21.63 -7.80 0.56
N ILE A 151 -21.00 -7.03 1.46
CA ILE A 151 -19.96 -6.06 1.07
C ILE A 151 -18.80 -6.78 0.38
N ALA A 152 -18.32 -7.91 0.94
CA ALA A 152 -17.22 -8.67 0.36
C ALA A 152 -17.55 -9.16 -1.05
N ALA A 153 -18.75 -9.72 -1.26
CA ALA A 153 -19.17 -10.18 -2.58
C ALA A 153 -19.24 -9.06 -3.62
N ILE A 154 -19.75 -7.87 -3.23
CA ILE A 154 -19.82 -6.70 -4.12
C ILE A 154 -18.42 -6.15 -4.40
N ALA A 155 -17.58 -6.04 -3.37
CA ALA A 155 -16.21 -5.57 -3.51
C ALA A 155 -15.36 -6.50 -4.38
N GLU A 156 -15.52 -7.81 -4.24
CA GLU A 156 -14.85 -8.81 -5.09
C GLU A 156 -15.26 -8.64 -6.56
N ALA A 157 -16.56 -8.48 -6.83
CA ALA A 157 -17.06 -8.26 -8.19
C ALA A 157 -16.55 -6.94 -8.81
N ILE A 158 -16.44 -5.86 -8.01
CA ILE A 158 -15.89 -4.57 -8.44
C ILE A 158 -14.38 -4.68 -8.75
N ASN A 159 -13.64 -5.39 -7.91
CA ASN A 159 -12.19 -5.55 -8.03
C ASN A 159 -11.76 -6.57 -9.07
N ASN A 160 -12.67 -7.43 -9.53
CA ASN A 160 -12.37 -8.44 -10.54
C ASN A 160 -11.84 -7.78 -11.83
N VAL A 161 -10.70 -8.28 -12.30
CA VAL A 161 -9.99 -7.75 -13.48
C VAL A 161 -10.74 -8.05 -14.78
N ASN A 162 -11.58 -9.07 -14.79
CA ASN A 162 -12.35 -9.48 -15.96
C ASN A 162 -13.66 -8.71 -16.11
N THR A 163 -14.08 -7.98 -15.07
CA THR A 163 -15.30 -7.18 -15.11
C THR A 163 -15.06 -5.90 -15.90
N THR A 164 -15.92 -5.63 -16.89
CA THR A 164 -15.80 -4.41 -17.71
C THR A 164 -16.00 -3.14 -16.88
N LEU A 165 -15.43 -2.02 -17.33
CA LEU A 165 -15.61 -0.72 -16.67
C LEU A 165 -17.10 -0.36 -16.53
N GLN A 166 -17.89 -0.58 -17.58
CA GLN A 166 -19.33 -0.32 -17.56
C GLN A 166 -20.06 -1.18 -16.52
N SER A 167 -19.70 -2.47 -16.43
CA SER A 167 -20.21 -3.39 -15.41
C SER A 167 -19.83 -2.96 -13.99
N LYS A 168 -18.60 -2.47 -13.78
CA LYS A 168 -18.16 -1.92 -12.49
C LYS A 168 -18.97 -0.69 -12.10
N LEU A 169 -19.17 0.25 -13.03
CA LEU A 169 -19.98 1.44 -12.79
C LEU A 169 -21.42 1.10 -12.43
N ALA A 170 -22.04 0.16 -13.14
CA ALA A 170 -23.40 -0.28 -12.86
C ALA A 170 -23.52 -1.03 -11.53
N LEU A 171 -22.49 -1.77 -11.11
CA LEU A 171 -22.42 -2.39 -9.77
C LEU A 171 -22.38 -1.34 -8.66
N ILE A 172 -21.59 -0.28 -8.86
CA ILE A 172 -21.47 0.83 -7.90
C ILE A 172 -22.81 1.56 -7.78
N GLU A 173 -23.42 1.92 -8.90
CA GLU A 173 -24.76 2.53 -8.95
C GLU A 173 -25.78 1.64 -8.23
N GLY A 174 -25.72 0.33 -8.50
CA GLY A 174 -26.59 -0.65 -7.86
C GLY A 174 -26.41 -0.72 -6.36
N ALA A 175 -25.17 -0.73 -5.87
CA ALA A 175 -24.87 -0.77 -4.44
C ALA A 175 -25.32 0.50 -3.71
N ILE A 176 -25.11 1.68 -4.30
CA ILE A 176 -25.51 2.96 -3.71
C ILE A 176 -27.04 3.03 -3.60
N THR A 177 -27.74 2.52 -4.60
CA THR A 177 -29.21 2.56 -4.68
C THR A 177 -29.88 1.47 -3.86
N ALA A 178 -29.22 0.33 -3.64
CA ALA A 178 -29.79 -0.79 -2.90
C ALA A 178 -30.27 -0.39 -1.51
N GLN A 179 -31.52 -0.73 -1.19
CA GLN A 179 -32.13 -0.38 0.10
C GLN A 179 -31.65 -1.27 1.25
N THR A 180 -31.11 -2.44 0.93
CA THR A 180 -30.67 -3.45 1.90
C THR A 180 -29.29 -3.17 2.49
N LEU A 181 -28.55 -2.20 1.97
CA LEU A 181 -27.23 -1.82 2.45
C LEU A 181 -27.32 -0.61 3.39
N SER A 182 -26.55 -0.64 4.48
CA SER A 182 -26.41 0.52 5.36
C SER A 182 -25.62 1.65 4.68
N LEU A 183 -25.70 2.86 5.22
CA LEU A 183 -24.94 3.99 4.71
C LEU A 183 -23.42 3.72 4.79
N GLU A 184 -22.96 3.15 5.89
CA GLU A 184 -21.55 2.78 6.09
C GLU A 184 -21.08 1.74 5.06
N ALA A 185 -21.93 0.75 4.76
CA ALA A 185 -21.65 -0.25 3.73
C ALA A 185 -21.53 0.38 2.34
N LYS A 186 -22.42 1.32 2.00
CA LYS A 186 -22.39 2.05 0.74
C LYS A 186 -21.11 2.88 0.60
N LEU A 187 -20.71 3.58 1.67
CA LEU A 187 -19.48 4.36 1.69
C LEU A 187 -18.23 3.49 1.52
N ALA A 188 -18.16 2.34 2.20
CA ALA A 188 -17.06 1.40 2.06
C ALA A 188 -16.93 0.84 0.64
N LEU A 189 -18.05 0.58 -0.04
CA LEU A 189 -18.07 0.10 -1.42
C LEU A 189 -17.66 1.19 -2.42
N ILE A 190 -18.02 2.44 -2.17
CA ILE A 190 -17.53 3.59 -2.95
C ILE A 190 -16.01 3.70 -2.82
N GLU A 191 -15.46 3.58 -1.61
CA GLU A 191 -14.01 3.62 -1.40
C GLU A 191 -13.30 2.47 -2.13
N ALA A 192 -13.84 1.25 -2.04
CA ALA A 192 -13.31 0.09 -2.75
C ALA A 192 -13.36 0.27 -4.28
N ALA A 193 -14.44 0.84 -4.79
CA ALA A 193 -14.62 1.13 -6.20
C ALA A 193 -13.64 2.18 -6.74
N ILE A 194 -13.42 3.26 -5.99
CA ILE A 194 -12.43 4.29 -6.35
C ILE A 194 -11.04 3.67 -6.51
N LYS A 195 -10.66 2.74 -5.62
CA LYS A 195 -9.40 2.00 -5.70
C LYS A 195 -9.33 1.04 -6.90
N ALA A 196 -10.47 0.60 -7.43
CA ALA A 196 -10.58 -0.43 -8.47
C ALA A 196 -10.71 0.14 -9.90
N LEU A 197 -10.99 1.43 -10.07
CA LEU A 197 -11.21 2.07 -11.37
C LEU A 197 -9.91 2.66 -11.97
N PRO A 198 -9.65 2.45 -13.28
CA PRO A 198 -8.36 2.79 -13.88
C PRO A 198 -8.19 4.27 -14.31
N ASP A 199 -9.26 5.09 -14.42
CA ASP A 199 -9.15 6.50 -14.87
C ASP A 199 -10.05 7.54 -14.16
N TYR A 200 -9.66 8.81 -14.26
CA TYR A 200 -10.22 9.96 -13.54
C TYR A 200 -11.59 10.43 -14.05
N SER A 201 -11.87 10.32 -15.35
CA SER A 201 -13.12 10.82 -15.94
C SER A 201 -14.33 9.99 -15.51
N SER A 202 -14.14 8.67 -15.42
CA SER A 202 -15.15 7.72 -14.94
C SER A 202 -15.38 7.85 -13.43
N GLN A 203 -14.33 8.16 -12.67
CA GLN A 203 -14.41 8.43 -11.23
C GLN A 203 -15.20 9.73 -10.96
N LEU A 204 -14.97 10.80 -11.72
CA LEU A 204 -15.66 12.09 -11.55
C LEU A 204 -17.16 11.98 -11.87
N ALA A 205 -17.51 11.24 -12.94
CA ALA A 205 -18.90 10.99 -13.31
C ALA A 205 -19.64 10.17 -12.23
N ALA A 206 -19.00 9.13 -11.68
CA ALA A 206 -19.58 8.34 -10.60
C ALA A 206 -19.76 9.15 -9.30
N ILE A 207 -18.80 10.03 -8.97
CA ILE A 207 -18.89 10.97 -7.84
C ILE A 207 -20.07 11.94 -8.03
N GLN A 208 -20.23 12.51 -9.23
CA GLN A 208 -21.32 13.42 -9.55
C GLN A 208 -22.70 12.75 -9.40
N THR A 209 -22.87 11.55 -9.96
CA THR A 209 -24.12 10.78 -9.84
C THR A 209 -24.43 10.36 -8.40
N ALA A 210 -23.42 10.03 -7.59
CA ALA A 210 -23.61 9.68 -6.18
C ALA A 210 -24.06 10.87 -5.32
N ILE A 211 -23.51 12.07 -5.56
CA ILE A 211 -23.85 13.30 -4.82
C ILE A 211 -25.28 13.77 -5.12
N GLU A 212 -25.72 13.66 -6.37
CA GLU A 212 -27.06 14.07 -6.80
C GLU A 212 -28.18 13.27 -6.10
N ASN A 213 -27.89 12.03 -5.69
CA ASN A 213 -28.88 11.07 -5.15
C ASN A 213 -28.96 10.99 -3.61
N LEU A 214 -28.15 11.76 -2.87
CA LEU A 214 -28.22 11.77 -1.40
C LEU A 214 -29.38 12.66 -0.89
N PRO A 215 -30.10 12.29 0.20
CA PRO A 215 -31.28 13.00 0.67
C PRO A 215 -30.99 14.24 1.54
N ASP A 216 -29.87 14.26 2.29
CA ASP A 216 -29.49 15.35 3.21
C ASP A 216 -28.18 16.04 2.79
N TYR A 217 -28.04 17.33 3.07
CA TYR A 217 -26.86 18.13 2.72
C TYR A 217 -25.62 17.81 3.57
N GLY A 218 -25.78 17.36 4.82
CA GLY A 218 -24.68 16.91 5.67
C GLY A 218 -23.99 15.66 5.11
N ASP A 219 -24.79 14.71 4.62
CA ASP A 219 -24.29 13.47 3.99
C ASP A 219 -23.64 13.74 2.63
N LYS A 220 -24.16 14.70 1.86
CA LYS A 220 -23.52 15.20 0.63
C LYS A 220 -22.15 15.78 0.91
N ILE A 221 -22.01 16.61 1.95
CA ILE A 221 -20.75 17.24 2.33
C ILE A 221 -19.73 16.19 2.80
N ALA A 222 -20.15 15.24 3.63
CA ALA A 222 -19.28 14.15 4.09
C ALA A 222 -18.80 13.25 2.93
N ALA A 223 -19.69 12.93 1.98
CA ALA A 223 -19.35 12.17 0.77
C ALA A 223 -18.40 12.94 -0.16
N ILE A 224 -18.59 14.26 -0.32
CA ILE A 224 -17.67 15.14 -1.05
C ILE A 224 -16.30 15.19 -0.36
N GLU A 225 -16.23 15.35 0.96
CA GLU A 225 -14.96 15.37 1.70
C GLU A 225 -14.20 14.03 1.64
N ALA A 226 -14.92 12.92 1.72
CA ALA A 226 -14.33 11.58 1.58
C ALA A 226 -13.85 11.32 0.14
N ALA A 227 -14.64 11.73 -0.87
CA ALA A 227 -14.25 11.66 -2.26
C ALA A 227 -13.01 12.53 -2.55
N ILE A 228 -12.95 13.75 -2.02
CA ILE A 228 -11.77 14.65 -2.12
C ILE A 228 -10.53 14.05 -1.46
N LYS A 229 -10.68 13.41 -0.29
CA LYS A 229 -9.58 12.71 0.40
C LYS A 229 -9.12 11.45 -0.33
N ALA A 230 -10.02 10.80 -1.06
CA ALA A 230 -9.75 9.57 -1.81
C ALA A 230 -9.32 9.83 -3.27
N MET A 231 -9.51 11.05 -3.79
CA MET A 231 -8.96 11.46 -5.07
C MET A 231 -7.42 11.42 -4.99
N PRO A 232 -6.72 10.76 -5.94
CA PRO A 232 -5.25 10.74 -5.95
C PRO A 232 -4.60 12.08 -6.39
N ASN A 233 -5.34 13.20 -6.41
CA ASN A 233 -4.94 14.32 -7.24
C ASN A 233 -3.92 15.27 -6.56
N TYR A 234 -2.65 15.05 -6.90
CA TYR A 234 -1.57 16.01 -6.68
C TYR A 234 -1.41 17.00 -7.86
N SER A 235 -2.21 16.91 -8.95
CA SER A 235 -2.05 17.76 -10.14
C SER A 235 -2.18 19.24 -9.82
N ASP A 236 -3.19 19.65 -9.05
CA ASP A 236 -3.39 21.07 -8.71
C ASP A 236 -2.21 21.64 -7.90
N LYS A 237 -1.58 20.78 -7.08
CA LYS A 237 -0.35 21.15 -6.34
C LYS A 237 0.85 21.21 -7.27
N PHE A 238 0.95 20.34 -8.26
CA PHE A 238 2.02 20.37 -9.26
C PHE A 238 1.85 21.52 -10.26
N ASP A 239 0.62 21.84 -10.67
CA ASP A 239 0.27 22.99 -11.49
C ASP A 239 0.53 24.29 -10.73
N ALA A 240 0.24 24.33 -9.43
CA ALA A 240 0.64 25.44 -8.56
C ALA A 240 2.17 25.58 -8.45
N VAL A 241 2.92 24.47 -8.42
CA VAL A 241 4.39 24.48 -8.46
C VAL A 241 4.89 25.00 -9.82
N VAL A 242 4.32 24.54 -10.93
CA VAL A 242 4.67 25.01 -12.29
C VAL A 242 4.35 26.50 -12.44
N ALA A 243 3.19 26.95 -11.96
CA ALA A 243 2.79 28.35 -11.94
C ALA A 243 3.73 29.20 -11.08
N ALA A 244 4.13 28.71 -9.90
CA ALA A 244 5.08 29.38 -9.02
C ALA A 244 6.48 29.48 -9.64
N LEU A 245 6.96 28.42 -10.30
CA LEU A 245 8.23 28.44 -11.04
C LEU A 245 8.21 29.44 -12.19
N ASN A 246 7.11 29.52 -12.94
CA ASN A 246 6.94 30.51 -14.00
C ASN A 246 6.86 31.95 -13.46
N ALA A 247 6.18 32.17 -12.33
CA ALA A 247 6.15 33.47 -11.67
C ALA A 247 7.54 33.90 -11.16
N MET A 248 8.29 32.97 -10.57
CA MET A 248 9.67 33.19 -10.12
C MET A 248 10.58 33.53 -11.30
N LYS A 249 10.45 32.79 -12.42
CA LYS A 249 11.15 33.07 -13.66
C LYS A 249 10.91 34.51 -14.13
N THR A 250 9.65 34.95 -14.21
CA THR A 250 9.31 36.32 -14.62
C THR A 250 9.93 37.38 -13.71
N GLN A 251 9.95 37.14 -12.39
CA GLN A 251 10.61 38.04 -11.44
C GLN A 251 12.13 38.11 -11.66
N ILE A 252 12.77 36.98 -11.95
CA ILE A 252 14.22 36.91 -12.19
C ILE A 252 14.59 37.55 -13.54
N GLU A 253 13.79 37.36 -14.58
CA GLU A 253 13.97 38.02 -15.89
C GLU A 253 13.89 39.55 -15.75
N ALA A 254 13.03 40.06 -14.86
CA ALA A 254 12.93 41.48 -14.56
C ALA A 254 14.17 42.07 -13.85
N LEU A 255 15.05 41.24 -13.27
CA LEU A 255 16.32 41.67 -12.67
C LEU A 255 17.43 41.92 -13.71
N GLY A 256 17.20 41.57 -14.99
CA GLY A 256 18.12 41.82 -16.10
C GLY A 256 18.90 40.58 -16.56
N THR A 257 19.68 40.75 -17.64
CA THR A 257 20.32 39.64 -18.38
C THR A 257 21.39 38.87 -17.59
N GLY A 258 21.86 39.41 -16.46
CA GLY A 258 22.83 38.75 -15.57
C GLY A 258 22.30 37.49 -14.87
N GLN A 259 21.01 37.17 -15.00
CA GLN A 259 20.39 35.99 -14.38
C GLN A 259 19.99 34.89 -15.39
N ALA A 260 20.48 34.96 -16.63
CA ALA A 260 20.09 34.04 -17.71
C ALA A 260 20.30 32.55 -17.36
N ASP A 261 21.34 32.23 -16.59
CA ASP A 261 21.64 30.86 -16.16
C ASP A 261 20.59 30.32 -15.18
N ILE A 262 20.09 31.16 -14.27
CA ILE A 262 19.04 30.81 -13.32
C ILE A 262 17.71 30.61 -14.06
N VAL A 263 17.38 31.50 -14.99
CA VAL A 263 16.20 31.38 -15.85
C VAL A 263 16.22 30.07 -16.64
N THR A 264 17.38 29.69 -17.18
CA THR A 264 17.57 28.42 -17.88
C THR A 264 17.37 27.21 -16.96
N ALA A 265 17.89 27.27 -15.74
CA ALA A 265 17.71 26.21 -14.75
C ALA A 265 16.22 26.02 -14.36
N ILE A 266 15.48 27.12 -14.18
CA ILE A 266 14.04 27.09 -13.91
C ILE A 266 13.29 26.45 -15.08
N ASN A 267 13.55 26.89 -16.33
CA ASN A 267 12.89 26.33 -17.52
C ASN A 267 13.10 24.80 -17.65
N ASN A 268 14.33 24.33 -17.46
CA ASN A 268 14.64 22.90 -17.54
C ASN A 268 13.93 22.09 -16.44
N THR A 269 13.83 22.65 -15.24
CA THR A 269 13.13 22.03 -14.11
C THR A 269 11.62 21.97 -14.36
N THR A 270 11.03 23.06 -14.83
CA THR A 270 9.62 23.12 -15.22
C THR A 270 9.29 22.09 -16.31
N ALA A 271 10.15 21.94 -17.33
CA ALA A 271 9.95 20.94 -18.39
C ALA A 271 10.02 19.49 -17.88
N ALA A 272 10.95 19.21 -16.96
CA ALA A 272 11.07 17.89 -16.33
C ALA A 272 9.84 17.57 -15.46
N ILE A 273 9.36 18.55 -14.68
CA ILE A 273 8.14 18.41 -13.88
C ILE A 273 6.92 18.18 -14.79
N ASN A 274 6.76 18.94 -15.87
CA ASN A 274 5.67 18.72 -16.82
C ASN A 274 5.70 17.33 -17.48
N SER A 275 6.91 16.80 -17.74
CA SER A 275 7.07 15.44 -18.29
C SER A 275 6.67 14.37 -17.27
N LEU A 276 7.01 14.56 -15.99
CA LEU A 276 6.59 13.68 -14.90
C LEU A 276 5.08 13.73 -14.67
N ILE A 277 4.48 14.93 -14.70
CA ILE A 277 3.02 15.11 -14.65
C ILE A 277 2.36 14.36 -15.81
N ALA A 278 2.85 14.50 -17.04
CA ALA A 278 2.32 13.79 -18.19
C ALA A 278 2.47 12.26 -18.07
N ALA A 279 3.59 11.77 -17.51
CA ALA A 279 3.81 10.34 -17.26
C ALA A 279 2.85 9.78 -16.20
N VAL A 280 2.59 10.52 -15.12
CA VAL A 280 1.59 10.15 -14.10
C VAL A 280 0.18 10.20 -14.68
N ASN A 281 -0.17 11.25 -15.41
CA ASN A 281 -1.49 11.41 -16.02
C ASN A 281 -1.78 10.37 -17.12
N SER A 282 -0.75 9.84 -17.77
CA SER A 282 -0.86 8.74 -18.73
C SER A 282 -0.75 7.35 -18.10
N GLY A 283 -0.65 7.26 -16.78
CA GLY A 283 -0.54 5.99 -16.04
C GLY A 283 0.81 5.27 -16.20
N ASN A 284 1.81 5.92 -16.80
CA ASN A 284 3.12 5.34 -17.12
C ASN A 284 4.15 5.51 -15.99
N ALA A 285 3.79 6.18 -14.89
CA ALA A 285 4.66 6.37 -13.73
C ALA A 285 3.85 6.32 -12.42
N ASP A 286 4.43 5.70 -11.39
CA ASP A 286 3.86 5.67 -10.04
C ASP A 286 3.84 7.08 -9.42
N THR A 287 2.73 7.45 -8.78
CA THR A 287 2.52 8.80 -8.22
C THR A 287 3.50 9.13 -7.11
N ALA A 288 3.82 8.16 -6.24
CA ALA A 288 4.77 8.39 -5.14
C ALA A 288 6.21 8.52 -5.67
N ALA A 289 6.57 7.72 -6.68
CA ALA A 289 7.86 7.82 -7.38
C ALA A 289 7.99 9.13 -8.17
N ALA A 290 6.92 9.58 -8.84
CA ALA A 290 6.91 10.86 -9.55
C ALA A 290 6.98 12.04 -8.57
N LEU A 291 6.27 11.98 -7.44
CA LEU A 291 6.38 12.98 -6.37
C LEU A 291 7.82 13.04 -5.83
N ALA A 292 8.45 11.89 -5.58
CA ALA A 292 9.85 11.83 -5.15
C ALA A 292 10.80 12.46 -6.20
N GLN A 293 10.58 12.20 -7.49
CA GLN A 293 11.37 12.80 -8.57
C GLN A 293 11.12 14.30 -8.75
N ILE A 294 9.88 14.78 -8.57
CA ILE A 294 9.56 16.22 -8.59
C ILE A 294 10.26 16.92 -7.42
N ILE A 295 10.19 16.35 -6.22
CA ILE A 295 10.90 16.86 -5.03
C ILE A 295 12.41 16.92 -5.31
N GLN A 296 12.98 15.86 -5.90
CA GLN A 296 14.38 15.84 -6.28
C GLN A 296 14.72 16.95 -7.29
N LYS A 297 13.90 17.16 -8.31
CA LYS A 297 14.10 18.21 -9.33
C LYS A 297 14.00 19.62 -8.75
N LEU A 298 13.10 19.83 -7.79
CA LEU A 298 12.99 21.11 -7.07
C LEU A 298 14.20 21.35 -6.15
N GLU A 299 14.74 20.32 -5.50
CA GLU A 299 15.98 20.44 -4.71
C GLU A 299 17.20 20.68 -5.61
N GLU A 300 17.31 20.01 -6.76
CA GLU A 300 18.36 20.30 -7.76
C GLU A 300 18.28 21.75 -8.27
N LEU A 301 17.06 22.26 -8.50
CA LEU A 301 16.85 23.65 -8.87
C LEU A 301 17.25 24.60 -7.75
N LYS A 302 16.87 24.29 -6.52
CA LYS A 302 17.21 25.06 -5.32
C LYS A 302 18.71 25.11 -5.07
N GLU A 303 19.46 24.04 -5.34
CA GLU A 303 20.94 24.07 -5.31
C GLU A 303 21.51 24.99 -6.39
N LYS A 304 20.95 24.94 -7.62
CA LYS A 304 21.37 25.81 -8.72
C LYS A 304 21.07 27.29 -8.45
N ILE A 305 19.95 27.59 -7.80
CA ILE A 305 19.60 28.96 -7.36
C ILE A 305 20.44 29.36 -6.12
N GLY A 306 20.65 28.43 -5.19
CA GLY A 306 21.32 28.61 -3.90
C GLY A 306 22.83 28.81 -4.00
N ASN A 307 23.43 28.57 -5.16
CA ASN A 307 24.79 29.01 -5.47
C ASN A 307 24.92 30.55 -5.62
N GLY A 308 23.85 31.30 -5.33
CA GLY A 308 23.87 32.74 -5.04
C GLY A 308 24.01 33.11 -3.55
N GLY A 309 23.93 32.18 -2.58
CA GLY A 309 24.16 32.53 -1.17
C GLY A 309 23.70 31.51 -0.11
N GLY A 310 24.66 30.82 0.53
CA GLY A 310 24.72 30.56 1.97
C GLY A 310 23.64 29.71 2.68
N GLY A 311 23.84 28.40 2.69
CA GLY A 311 23.48 27.33 3.66
C GLY A 311 22.43 27.51 4.78
N VAL A 312 21.48 26.56 4.87
CA VAL A 312 21.31 25.54 5.95
C VAL A 312 20.16 24.55 5.59
N THR A 313 20.37 23.25 5.80
CA THR A 313 19.40 22.12 5.76
C THR A 313 19.58 21.28 7.05
N PRO A 314 18.77 20.24 7.44
CA PRO A 314 17.69 19.51 6.73
C PRO A 314 16.49 19.09 7.67
N PRO A 315 15.57 18.12 7.37
CA PRO A 315 15.83 16.72 6.97
C PRO A 315 15.23 16.28 5.61
N THR A 316 16.07 15.56 4.87
CA THR A 316 15.93 14.89 3.56
C THR A 316 15.58 13.40 3.77
N PRO A 317 15.13 12.62 2.75
CA PRO A 317 15.37 11.16 2.75
C PRO A 317 16.87 10.85 2.86
N GLN A 318 17.18 9.75 3.56
CA GLN A 318 18.51 9.41 4.07
C GLN A 318 19.65 9.49 3.02
N PRO A 319 20.76 10.22 3.27
CA PRO A 319 21.94 10.23 2.41
C PRO A 319 22.61 8.85 2.40
N THR A 320 22.96 8.33 1.21
CA THR A 320 23.88 7.19 1.13
C THR A 320 25.32 7.70 1.28
N MET A 321 25.89 7.55 2.47
CA MET A 321 27.32 7.85 2.71
C MET A 321 28.18 6.71 2.13
N GLU A 322 29.29 7.03 1.46
CA GLU A 322 30.25 6.01 1.01
C GLU A 322 31.07 5.47 2.19
N TYR A 323 31.49 4.20 2.13
CA TYR A 323 32.35 3.56 3.13
C TYR A 323 33.55 2.85 2.52
N VAL A 324 34.55 2.62 3.37
CA VAL A 324 35.74 1.81 3.10
C VAL A 324 35.81 0.72 4.16
N ASP A 325 35.99 -0.52 3.71
CA ASP A 325 36.34 -1.64 4.58
C ASP A 325 37.86 -1.63 4.80
N LEU A 326 38.31 -1.43 6.03
CA LEU A 326 39.74 -1.41 6.42
C LEU A 326 40.24 -2.79 6.91
N GLY A 327 39.42 -3.84 6.83
CA GLY A 327 39.73 -5.14 7.43
C GLY A 327 39.62 -5.14 8.96
N LEU A 328 38.71 -4.30 9.48
CA LEU A 328 38.39 -4.14 10.90
C LEU A 328 37.01 -4.71 11.21
N SER A 329 36.55 -4.62 12.47
CA SER A 329 35.22 -5.11 12.86
C SER A 329 34.05 -4.33 12.24
N VAL A 330 34.29 -3.12 11.73
CA VAL A 330 33.29 -2.26 11.08
C VAL A 330 33.87 -1.55 9.85
N LYS A 331 32.97 -1.13 8.95
CA LYS A 331 33.30 -0.34 7.77
C LYS A 331 33.19 1.13 8.10
N TRP A 332 34.19 1.92 7.70
CA TRP A 332 34.32 3.33 8.06
C TRP A 332 33.88 4.23 6.91
N ALA A 333 33.13 5.30 7.20
CA ALA A 333 32.73 6.27 6.19
C ALA A 333 33.95 6.94 5.51
N THR A 334 33.84 7.24 4.21
CA THR A 334 34.88 7.97 3.47
C THR A 334 35.02 9.42 3.91
N CYS A 335 33.97 10.00 4.50
CA CYS A 335 33.88 11.40 4.92
C CYS A 335 33.38 11.56 6.37
N ASN A 336 33.69 12.70 6.99
CA ASN A 336 33.03 13.12 8.22
C ASN A 336 31.55 13.42 7.94
N LEU A 337 30.69 13.33 8.96
CA LEU A 337 29.29 13.70 8.83
C LEU A 337 29.16 15.19 8.46
N GLY A 338 28.48 15.49 7.35
CA GLY A 338 28.38 16.84 6.78
C GLY A 338 29.55 17.25 5.87
N ALA A 339 30.55 16.39 5.64
CA ALA A 339 31.62 16.60 4.67
C ALA A 339 31.25 15.97 3.31
N THR A 340 31.60 16.64 2.22
CA THR A 340 31.43 16.10 0.85
C THR A 340 32.70 15.44 0.32
N LYS A 341 33.86 15.72 0.93
CA LYS A 341 35.15 15.11 0.57
C LYS A 341 35.90 14.63 1.82
N PRO A 342 36.76 13.60 1.71
CA PRO A 342 37.49 13.06 2.88
C PRO A 342 38.34 14.07 3.63
N SER A 343 38.80 15.13 2.96
CA SER A 343 39.62 16.20 3.55
C SER A 343 38.81 17.28 4.28
N ASP A 344 37.49 17.33 4.09
CA ASP A 344 36.66 18.36 4.71
C ASP A 344 36.33 17.98 6.15
N TYR A 345 36.21 18.98 7.02
CA TYR A 345 36.03 18.75 8.45
C TYR A 345 34.65 18.21 8.82
N GLY A 346 33.64 18.48 7.99
CA GLY A 346 32.25 18.19 8.29
C GLY A 346 31.68 19.12 9.36
N HIS A 347 30.62 18.67 9.99
CA HIS A 347 29.96 19.37 11.07
C HIS A 347 30.47 18.92 12.44
N TYR A 348 30.29 19.79 13.44
CA TYR A 348 30.65 19.54 14.83
C TYR A 348 29.38 19.30 15.62
N TYR A 349 29.39 18.30 16.49
CA TYR A 349 28.23 17.95 17.31
C TYR A 349 28.66 17.78 18.76
N ALA A 350 27.84 18.24 19.70
CA ALA A 350 27.99 17.84 21.09
C ALA A 350 27.55 16.38 21.24
N TRP A 351 28.11 15.66 22.20
CA TRP A 351 27.86 14.23 22.35
C TRP A 351 26.40 13.97 22.73
N GLY A 352 25.69 13.14 21.95
CA GLY A 352 24.27 12.87 22.13
C GLY A 352 23.33 13.95 21.58
N GLU A 353 23.82 14.89 20.77
CA GLU A 353 23.03 15.88 20.05
C GLU A 353 23.04 15.62 18.53
N THR A 354 21.90 15.82 17.88
CA THR A 354 21.72 15.55 16.45
C THR A 354 21.71 16.80 15.56
N MET A 355 21.83 17.97 16.18
CA MET A 355 21.83 19.28 15.54
C MET A 355 23.12 20.02 15.87
N VAL A 356 23.60 20.83 14.92
CA VAL A 356 24.72 21.74 15.16
C VAL A 356 24.25 22.96 15.94
N LYS A 357 25.14 23.60 16.66
CA LYS A 357 24.87 24.86 17.37
C LYS A 357 26.04 25.83 17.29
N ALA A 358 25.79 27.08 17.68
CA ALA A 358 26.80 28.13 17.69
C ALA A 358 27.64 28.12 18.98
N ASP A 359 27.00 27.91 20.13
CA ASP A 359 27.65 27.84 21.45
C ASP A 359 27.74 26.40 21.93
N TYR A 360 28.96 25.89 22.10
CA TYR A 360 29.26 24.59 22.71
C TYR A 360 29.68 24.81 24.16
N SER A 361 28.69 24.91 25.05
CA SER A 361 28.89 25.06 26.49
C SER A 361 27.87 24.22 27.26
N TRP A 362 28.08 24.06 28.57
CA TRP A 362 27.10 23.40 29.45
C TRP A 362 25.73 24.10 29.46
N ASN A 363 25.67 25.40 29.16
CA ASN A 363 24.40 26.15 29.15
C ASN A 363 23.49 25.77 27.99
N THR A 364 24.06 25.28 26.88
CA THR A 364 23.34 24.90 25.66
C THR A 364 23.32 23.40 25.43
N TYR A 365 23.80 22.60 26.38
CA TYR A 365 23.87 21.16 26.24
C TYR A 365 22.51 20.50 26.50
N LYS A 366 22.07 19.66 25.55
CA LYS A 366 20.74 19.03 25.53
C LYS A 366 20.43 18.25 26.80
N TRP A 367 21.42 17.58 27.37
CA TRP A 367 21.23 16.67 28.50
C TRP A 367 21.52 17.29 29.86
N GLY A 368 21.53 18.61 29.96
CA GLY A 368 21.64 19.34 31.22
C GLY A 368 23.01 19.96 31.44
N THR A 369 23.39 20.13 32.71
CA THR A 369 24.61 20.84 33.11
C THR A 369 25.60 19.91 33.80
N LYS A 370 26.82 20.38 34.03
CA LYS A 370 27.86 19.62 34.74
C LYS A 370 27.41 19.05 36.09
N SER A 371 26.49 19.71 36.80
CA SER A 371 25.98 19.28 38.09
C SER A 371 24.67 18.49 38.03
N ASN A 372 24.01 18.43 36.86
CA ASN A 372 22.74 17.74 36.69
C ASN A 372 22.56 17.26 35.24
N ILE A 373 23.03 16.03 34.98
CA ILE A 373 22.89 15.36 33.68
C ILE A 373 21.66 14.47 33.69
N THR A 374 20.76 14.66 32.72
CA THR A 374 19.44 14.03 32.70
C THR A 374 19.39 12.71 31.91
N LYS A 375 20.38 12.42 31.04
CA LYS A 375 20.46 11.18 30.25
C LYS A 375 21.92 10.70 30.12
N TYR A 376 22.11 9.39 30.03
CA TYR A 376 23.40 8.69 30.06
C TYR A 376 24.15 8.99 31.36
N ASN A 377 23.50 8.71 32.48
CA ASN A 377 24.00 8.97 33.83
C ASN A 377 23.87 7.69 34.68
N ASP A 378 24.38 7.75 35.91
CA ASP A 378 24.46 6.56 36.78
C ASP A 378 23.08 5.91 37.07
N SER A 379 21.97 6.63 36.87
CA SER A 379 20.61 6.10 37.08
C SER A 379 20.04 5.29 35.92
N ASP A 380 20.50 5.50 34.68
CA ASP A 380 19.94 4.83 33.49
C ASP A 380 20.80 3.67 32.97
N SER A 381 21.99 3.47 33.53
CA SER A 381 22.95 2.41 33.17
C SER A 381 23.35 2.39 31.69
N LYS A 382 23.14 3.48 30.94
CA LYS A 382 23.48 3.56 29.51
C LYS A 382 24.92 4.01 29.32
N THR A 383 25.74 3.17 28.70
CA THR A 383 27.16 3.46 28.41
C THR A 383 27.43 3.73 26.92
N VAL A 384 26.41 3.65 26.07
CA VAL A 384 26.45 3.91 24.63
C VAL A 384 25.21 4.72 24.24
N LEU A 385 25.35 5.59 23.24
CA LEU A 385 24.23 6.38 22.71
C LEU A 385 23.11 5.49 22.17
N ASP A 386 21.87 5.86 22.50
CA ASP A 386 20.69 5.34 21.82
C ASP A 386 20.66 5.84 20.35
N PRO A 387 20.04 5.09 19.42
CA PRO A 387 19.95 5.47 18.01
C PRO A 387 19.43 6.89 17.73
N GLU A 388 18.49 7.40 18.53
CA GLU A 388 17.92 8.74 18.36
C GLU A 388 18.87 9.88 18.76
N ASP A 389 19.90 9.59 19.55
CA ASP A 389 20.91 10.55 20.00
C ASP A 389 22.27 10.37 19.34
N ASP A 390 22.44 9.26 18.62
CA ASP A 390 23.53 9.08 17.68
C ASP A 390 23.23 9.85 16.40
N VAL A 391 23.88 10.99 16.19
CA VAL A 391 23.63 11.83 15.00
C VAL A 391 23.97 11.14 13.69
N ALA A 392 24.89 10.17 13.66
CA ALA A 392 25.12 9.40 12.45
C ALA A 392 23.91 8.51 12.15
N THR A 393 23.33 7.85 13.15
CA THR A 393 22.09 7.08 12.98
C THR A 393 20.89 7.97 12.68
N ALA A 394 20.73 9.09 13.37
CA ALA A 394 19.62 10.01 13.16
C ALA A 394 19.65 10.64 11.75
N LYS A 395 20.83 10.94 11.20
CA LYS A 395 20.98 11.61 9.90
C LYS A 395 21.19 10.69 8.70
N LEU A 396 21.70 9.48 8.90
CA LEU A 396 21.99 8.51 7.82
C LEU A 396 21.14 7.23 7.89
N GLY A 397 20.39 7.05 8.99
CA GLY A 397 19.55 5.87 9.21
C GLY A 397 20.38 4.62 9.53
N THR A 398 19.69 3.54 9.87
CA THR A 398 20.36 2.23 10.02
C THR A 398 20.88 1.76 8.65
N PRO A 399 22.09 1.15 8.57
CA PRO A 399 22.93 0.66 9.68
C PRO A 399 24.03 1.62 10.15
N TRP A 400 23.96 2.93 9.84
CA TRP A 400 24.98 3.88 10.22
C TRP A 400 24.90 4.30 11.69
N ARG A 401 26.06 4.50 12.32
CA ARG A 401 26.20 4.98 13.69
C ARG A 401 27.60 5.58 13.94
N MET A 402 27.81 6.21 15.09
CA MET A 402 29.14 6.54 15.59
C MET A 402 29.93 5.25 15.96
N PRO A 403 31.26 5.28 15.83
CA PRO A 403 32.10 4.18 16.30
C PRO A 403 32.08 4.11 17.82
N THR A 404 32.17 2.90 18.37
CA THR A 404 32.36 2.71 19.81
C THR A 404 33.81 2.99 20.22
N ALA A 405 34.04 3.17 21.52
CA ALA A 405 35.39 3.31 22.07
C ALA A 405 36.30 2.10 21.77
N GLU A 406 35.74 0.88 21.66
CA GLU A 406 36.53 -0.31 21.34
C GLU A 406 36.87 -0.39 19.84
N GLU A 407 35.97 0.05 18.95
CA GLU A 407 36.26 0.15 17.51
C GLU A 407 37.31 1.22 17.19
N ILE A 408 37.32 2.33 17.95
CA ILE A 408 38.41 3.33 17.87
C ILE A 408 39.74 2.71 18.35
N LYS A 409 39.71 1.93 19.42
CA LYS A 409 40.92 1.26 19.93
C LYS A 409 41.45 0.25 18.92
N GLU A 410 40.57 -0.48 18.25
CA GLU A 410 40.93 -1.36 17.14
C GLU A 410 41.58 -0.57 16.00
N LEU A 411 40.95 0.53 15.53
CA LEU A 411 41.51 1.40 14.49
C LEU A 411 42.91 1.91 14.84
N ILE A 412 43.15 2.31 16.09
CA ILE A 412 44.46 2.79 16.56
C ILE A 412 45.49 1.64 16.58
N GLY A 413 45.11 0.47 17.11
CA GLY A 413 46.04 -0.63 17.37
C GLY A 413 46.35 -1.50 16.15
N VAL A 414 45.44 -1.56 15.18
CA VAL A 414 45.51 -2.51 14.04
C VAL A 414 45.92 -1.82 12.73
N CYS A 415 45.57 -0.55 12.53
CA CYS A 415 45.90 0.17 11.30
C CYS A 415 47.28 0.86 11.36
N THR A 416 47.83 1.15 10.18
CA THR A 416 49.02 2.00 10.04
C THR A 416 48.60 3.45 9.83
N TRP A 417 49.19 4.36 10.60
CA TRP A 417 48.87 5.79 10.58
C TRP A 417 50.05 6.60 10.03
N LYS A 418 49.81 7.38 8.96
CA LYS A 418 50.81 8.29 8.37
C LYS A 418 50.30 9.73 8.33
N TRP A 419 50.96 10.63 9.06
CA TRP A 419 50.63 12.05 9.00
C TRP A 419 50.97 12.62 7.62
N THR A 420 50.02 13.31 7.01
CA THR A 420 50.15 13.84 5.64
C THR A 420 49.25 15.05 5.41
N LYS A 421 49.25 15.57 4.18
CA LYS A 421 48.29 16.58 3.72
C LYS A 421 47.49 16.02 2.54
N LYS A 422 46.16 16.00 2.66
CA LYS A 422 45.24 15.70 1.55
C LYS A 422 44.51 16.98 1.17
N ASN A 423 44.64 17.41 -0.08
CA ASN A 423 44.07 18.70 -0.56
C ASN A 423 44.48 19.90 0.31
N GLY A 424 45.73 19.93 0.81
CA GLY A 424 46.23 21.01 1.67
C GLY A 424 45.72 20.99 3.12
N VAL A 425 44.94 19.98 3.51
CA VAL A 425 44.46 19.76 4.89
C VAL A 425 45.35 18.74 5.56
N ALA A 426 45.90 19.08 6.73
CA ALA A 426 46.70 18.16 7.53
C ALA A 426 45.82 17.11 8.22
N GLY A 427 46.34 15.90 8.38
CA GLY A 427 45.63 14.79 9.03
C GLY A 427 46.33 13.47 8.78
N TYR A 428 45.67 12.38 9.15
CA TYR A 428 46.22 11.04 8.97
C TYR A 428 45.63 10.34 7.74
N GLU A 429 46.52 9.78 6.94
CA GLU A 429 46.19 8.64 6.10
C GLU A 429 46.24 7.37 6.96
N VAL A 430 45.10 6.70 7.11
CA VAL A 430 44.96 5.50 7.93
C VAL A 430 44.76 4.31 7.01
N LYS A 431 45.73 3.40 7.01
CA LYS A 431 45.74 2.20 6.17
C LYS A 431 45.36 0.97 6.98
N GLY A 432 44.31 0.28 6.53
CA GLY A 432 43.83 -0.97 7.08
C GLY A 432 44.73 -2.16 6.79
N THR A 433 44.46 -3.29 7.45
CA THR A 433 45.21 -4.55 7.29
C THR A 433 45.07 -5.13 5.88
N ASN A 434 43.95 -4.84 5.21
CA ASN A 434 43.69 -5.21 3.83
C ASN A 434 44.27 -4.23 2.79
N GLY A 435 45.00 -3.19 3.23
CA GLY A 435 45.64 -2.20 2.36
C GLY A 435 44.76 -1.02 1.94
N ASN A 436 43.45 -1.06 2.23
CA ASN A 436 42.54 0.05 1.97
C ASN A 436 42.83 1.24 2.89
N VAL A 437 42.42 2.44 2.49
CA VAL A 437 42.83 3.68 3.12
C VAL A 437 41.65 4.63 3.32
N ILE A 438 41.58 5.25 4.51
CA ILE A 438 40.78 6.46 4.76
C ILE A 438 41.69 7.64 5.11
N PHE A 439 41.15 8.85 5.00
CA PHE A 439 41.81 10.06 5.48
C PHE A 439 40.99 10.70 6.60
N LEU A 440 41.62 10.92 7.75
CA LEU A 440 41.06 11.61 8.90
C LEU A 440 41.70 13.00 9.00
N PRO A 441 40.97 14.08 8.64
CA PRO A 441 41.51 15.43 8.75
C PRO A 441 41.72 15.82 10.22
N ALA A 442 42.75 16.61 10.49
CA ALA A 442 42.96 17.31 11.75
C ALA A 442 41.95 18.46 11.85
N ALA A 443 40.71 18.09 12.13
CA ALA A 443 39.54 18.96 12.06
C ALA A 443 39.36 19.84 13.30
N GLY A 444 40.20 19.72 14.33
CA GLY A 444 40.04 20.48 15.57
C GLY A 444 38.68 20.27 16.24
N CYS A 445 38.28 21.20 17.08
CA CYS A 445 37.02 21.13 17.82
C CYS A 445 36.35 22.49 18.01
N ARG A 446 35.13 22.47 18.53
CA ARG A 446 34.41 23.66 19.00
C ARG A 446 34.19 23.68 20.51
N GLU A 447 34.41 24.85 21.10
CA GLU A 447 34.17 25.15 22.51
C GLU A 447 33.73 26.62 22.65
N GLY A 448 32.62 26.85 23.35
CA GLY A 448 31.93 28.13 23.29
C GLY A 448 31.57 28.47 21.84
N PHE A 449 31.90 29.69 21.42
CA PHE A 449 31.69 30.17 20.05
C PHE A 449 32.90 29.94 19.13
N GLU A 450 34.01 29.42 19.66
CA GLU A 450 35.31 29.40 18.97
C GLU A 450 35.64 28.02 18.39
N SER A 451 36.51 28.03 17.37
CA SER A 451 37.13 26.81 16.83
C SER A 451 38.58 26.72 17.32
N GLN A 452 38.99 25.55 17.78
CA GLN A 452 40.32 25.29 18.33
C GLN A 452 41.04 24.22 17.51
N ASP A 453 42.37 24.32 17.43
CA ASP A 453 43.27 23.30 16.86
C ASP A 453 42.97 22.83 15.43
N ILE A 454 42.29 23.68 14.66
CA ILE A 454 42.01 23.41 13.24
C ILE A 454 43.35 23.25 12.50
N ARG A 455 43.49 22.14 11.75
CA ARG A 455 44.70 21.72 11.02
C ARG A 455 45.85 21.19 11.88
N THR A 456 45.73 21.14 13.21
CA THR A 456 46.80 20.65 14.09
C THR A 456 46.41 19.37 14.83
N ILE A 457 45.16 19.26 15.28
CA ILE A 457 44.68 18.12 16.07
C ILE A 457 43.38 17.56 15.46
N GLY A 458 43.20 16.25 15.52
CA GLY A 458 41.94 15.58 15.20
C GLY A 458 41.20 15.14 16.46
N TYR A 459 39.91 15.49 16.51
CA TYR A 459 38.98 15.07 17.56
C TYR A 459 37.80 14.37 16.89
N TYR A 460 37.43 13.17 17.36
CA TYR A 460 36.33 12.41 16.77
C TYR A 460 35.53 11.69 17.85
N TRP A 461 34.23 12.01 17.96
CA TRP A 461 33.39 11.37 18.95
C TRP A 461 33.28 9.86 18.74
N SER A 462 33.29 9.13 19.85
CA SER A 462 32.75 7.78 19.92
C SER A 462 31.31 7.83 20.45
N SER A 463 30.53 6.79 20.20
CA SER A 463 29.22 6.60 20.84
C SER A 463 29.32 6.20 22.31
N SER A 464 30.51 5.97 22.85
CA SER A 464 30.72 5.43 24.19
C SER A 464 30.92 6.49 25.25
N LEU A 465 30.27 6.27 26.38
CA LEU A 465 30.45 7.05 27.59
C LEU A 465 31.83 6.84 28.20
N SER A 466 32.35 7.86 28.87
CA SER A 466 33.49 7.66 29.76
C SER A 466 33.05 6.97 31.05
N ASP A 467 34.02 6.32 31.65
CA ASP A 467 34.01 5.67 32.96
C ASP A 467 34.28 6.65 34.11
N VAL A 468 34.31 7.96 33.84
CA VAL A 468 34.42 8.99 34.87
C VAL A 468 33.08 9.10 35.63
N PRO A 469 33.10 9.07 36.97
CA PRO A 469 31.89 9.19 37.79
C PRO A 469 31.06 10.45 37.46
N GLY A 470 29.74 10.32 37.56
CA GLY A 470 28.81 11.43 37.33
C GLY A 470 28.47 11.71 35.88
N GLY A 471 29.02 10.94 34.94
CA GLY A 471 28.60 11.00 33.54
C GLY A 471 28.75 12.40 32.92
N VAL A 472 29.88 13.06 33.13
CA VAL A 472 30.12 14.39 32.52
C VAL A 472 30.94 14.31 31.23
N CYS A 473 31.66 13.21 31.02
CA CYS A 473 32.55 13.01 29.89
C CYS A 473 32.11 11.86 28.98
N ALA A 474 32.48 11.95 27.70
CA ALA A 474 32.36 10.87 26.71
C ALA A 474 33.74 10.58 26.10
N ARG A 475 33.89 9.40 25.50
CA ARG A 475 35.15 8.97 24.88
C ARG A 475 35.25 9.45 23.43
N TYR A 476 36.46 9.76 23.00
CA TYR A 476 36.75 10.23 21.65
C TYR A 476 38.14 9.77 21.18
N LEU A 477 38.34 9.78 19.86
CA LEU A 477 39.64 9.61 19.22
C LEU A 477 40.34 10.97 19.16
N PHE A 478 41.53 11.03 19.75
CA PHE A 478 42.46 12.15 19.70
C PHE A 478 43.62 11.79 18.78
N PHE A 479 44.10 12.74 17.99
CA PHE A 479 45.43 12.62 17.38
C PHE A 479 46.07 13.98 17.09
N ASN A 480 47.40 14.04 17.09
CA ASN A 480 48.19 15.15 16.55
C ASN A 480 49.26 14.58 15.60
N SER A 481 50.24 15.36 15.14
CA SER A 481 51.26 14.85 14.20
C SER A 481 52.19 13.77 14.77
N ASN A 482 52.23 13.60 16.09
CA ASN A 482 53.15 12.71 16.79
C ASN A 482 52.45 11.42 17.24
N ASP A 483 51.23 11.54 17.78
CA ASP A 483 50.54 10.43 18.44
C ASP A 483 49.02 10.42 18.20
N GLN A 484 48.42 9.23 18.33
CA GLN A 484 46.98 9.00 18.36
C GLN A 484 46.58 8.21 19.63
N ASN A 485 45.50 8.63 20.28
CA ASN A 485 45.04 8.09 21.55
C ASN A 485 43.52 8.06 21.65
N ARG A 486 43.00 7.25 22.57
CA ARG A 486 41.60 7.28 23.00
C ARG A 486 41.52 7.98 24.34
N ILE A 487 40.85 9.13 24.38
CA ILE A 487 40.76 10.01 25.55
C ILE A 487 39.27 10.25 25.87
N PHE A 488 38.97 11.00 26.93
CA PHE A 488 37.63 11.46 27.26
C PHE A 488 37.62 12.96 27.56
N VAL A 489 36.48 13.61 27.33
CA VAL A 489 36.28 15.05 27.62
C VAL A 489 34.80 15.35 27.83
N ASP A 490 34.51 16.51 28.40
CA ASP A 490 33.16 17.03 28.63
C ASP A 490 32.29 16.94 27.36
N ARG A 491 31.07 16.41 27.53
CA ARG A 491 30.15 16.07 26.43
C ARG A 491 29.65 17.26 25.61
N TYR A 492 29.73 18.48 26.16
CA TYR A 492 29.25 19.68 25.47
C TYR A 492 30.14 20.09 24.29
N LYS A 493 31.41 19.61 24.23
CA LYS A 493 32.34 20.00 23.17
C LYS A 493 31.85 19.51 21.81
N GLY A 494 32.01 20.36 20.79
CA GLY A 494 31.62 20.04 19.43
C GLY A 494 32.76 19.31 18.72
N PHE A 495 32.60 18.02 18.44
CA PHE A 495 33.56 17.26 17.63
C PHE A 495 32.95 16.77 16.31
N PRO A 496 33.78 16.62 15.26
CA PRO A 496 33.42 15.86 14.08
C PRO A 496 33.07 14.40 14.39
N ILE A 497 32.32 13.81 13.48
CA ILE A 497 31.92 12.41 13.55
C ILE A 497 32.34 11.73 12.26
N ARG A 498 32.98 10.58 12.40
CA ARG A 498 33.31 9.69 11.30
C ARG A 498 32.41 8.44 11.42
N PRO A 499 31.27 8.38 10.71
CA PRO A 499 30.33 7.27 10.85
C PRO A 499 30.95 5.92 10.51
N VAL A 500 30.40 4.87 11.11
CA VAL A 500 30.69 3.47 10.79
C VAL A 500 29.41 2.70 10.54
N ARG A 501 29.53 1.55 9.89
CA ARG A 501 28.45 0.58 9.67
C ARG A 501 28.96 -0.86 9.77
N GLN A 502 28.06 -1.77 10.09
CA GLN A 502 28.34 -3.22 10.04
C GLN A 502 28.55 -3.72 8.62
#